data_AF-A0A520LDC6-F1
#
_entry.id   AF-A0A520LDC6-F1
#
_cell.length_a   1.000
_cell.length_b   1.000
_cell.length_c   1.000
_cell.angle_alpha   90.00
_cell.angle_beta   90.00
_cell.angle_gamma   90.00
#
_symmetry.space_group_name_H-M   'P 1'
#
loop_
_entity.id
_entity.type
_entity.pdbx_description
1 polymer ?
#
loop_
_entity_poly.entity_id
_entity_poly.type
_entity_poly.pdbx_seq_one_letter_code
_entity_poly.pdbx_strand_id
1 'polypeptide(L)'
;MKIPSCPDCHRREFLRRSVLGSAALFTVPGAFAEALTITPPMTEGPFYPDKLPLDTDNDLVRINDTITPGIGAITHLHGKVTDVKGNPIPNARVEIWQV
;
A
#
# COMPACT_ATOMS: atom_id res chain seq x y z
N MET A 1 17.57 -59.26 -16.65
CA MET A 1 16.53 -58.25 -16.95
C MET A 1 17.00 -56.92 -16.39
N LYS A 2 17.50 -56.00 -17.23
CA LYS A 2 18.00 -54.68 -16.78
C LYS A 2 16.83 -53.71 -16.73
N ILE A 3 16.58 -53.11 -15.57
CA ILE A 3 15.60 -52.04 -15.40
C ILE A 3 16.14 -50.81 -16.16
N PRO A 4 15.38 -50.18 -17.06
CA PRO A 4 15.85 -48.99 -17.76
C PRO A 4 16.03 -47.87 -16.74
N SER A 5 17.25 -47.35 -16.64
CA SER A 5 17.56 -46.16 -15.85
C SER A 5 16.82 -44.97 -16.47
N CYS A 6 15.72 -44.56 -15.85
CA CYS A 6 14.98 -43.36 -16.21
C CYS A 6 15.87 -42.12 -15.99
N PRO A 7 16.28 -41.40 -17.05
CA PRO A 7 17.20 -40.27 -16.95
C PRO A 7 16.64 -39.13 -16.09
N ASP A 8 15.31 -38.97 -16.08
CA ASP A 8 14.60 -37.92 -15.34
C ASP A 8 14.25 -38.32 -13.90
N CYS A 9 14.49 -39.57 -13.50
CA CYS A 9 14.11 -40.08 -12.18
C CYS A 9 15.11 -39.73 -11.07
N HIS A 10 16.16 -38.98 -11.38
CA HIS A 10 17.08 -38.46 -10.37
C HIS A 10 16.52 -37.19 -9.74
N ARG A 11 16.13 -37.27 -8.45
CA ARG A 11 15.67 -36.13 -7.62
C ARG A 11 16.54 -34.88 -7.78
N ARG A 12 17.87 -35.06 -7.87
CA ARG A 12 18.83 -33.97 -8.02
C ARG A 12 18.74 -33.28 -9.39
N GLU A 13 18.53 -34.05 -10.45
CA GLU A 13 18.38 -33.51 -11.81
C GLU A 13 17.04 -32.79 -11.95
N PHE A 14 15.97 -33.39 -11.40
CA PHE A 14 14.68 -32.74 -11.29
C PHE A 14 14.76 -31.41 -10.53
N LEU A 15 15.43 -31.35 -9.38
CA LEU A 15 15.61 -30.10 -8.61
C LEU A 15 16.42 -29.06 -9.38
N ARG A 16 17.51 -29.46 -10.06
CA ARG A 16 18.31 -28.53 -10.88
C ARG A 16 17.51 -27.93 -12.03
N ARG A 17 16.77 -28.75 -12.76
CA ARG A 17 15.92 -28.30 -13.88
C ARG A 17 14.74 -27.46 -13.38
N SER A 18 14.18 -27.79 -12.21
CA SER A 18 13.12 -27.02 -11.58
C SER A 18 13.60 -25.63 -11.14
N VAL A 19 14.78 -25.51 -10.53
CA VAL A 19 15.36 -24.21 -10.12
C VAL A 19 15.65 -23.34 -11.34
N LEU A 20 16.23 -23.91 -12.41
CA LEU A 20 16.48 -23.18 -13.66
C LEU A 20 15.18 -22.73 -14.35
N GLY A 21 14.14 -23.58 -14.36
CA GLY A 21 12.85 -23.25 -14.98
C GLY A 21 12.01 -22.26 -14.18
N SER A 22 12.12 -22.27 -12.84
CA SER A 22 11.34 -21.39 -11.96
C SER A 22 11.98 -20.01 -11.75
N ALA A 23 13.25 -19.81 -12.11
CA ALA A 23 13.91 -18.51 -12.01
C ALA A 23 13.13 -17.39 -12.74
N ALA A 24 12.50 -17.70 -13.87
CA ALA A 24 11.68 -16.74 -14.62
C ALA A 24 10.44 -16.27 -13.82
N LEU A 25 9.87 -17.13 -12.97
CA LEU A 25 8.70 -16.79 -12.15
C LEU A 25 9.03 -15.73 -11.08
N PHE A 26 10.29 -15.64 -10.66
CA PHE A 26 10.75 -14.62 -9.70
C PHE A 26 11.07 -13.27 -10.36
N THR A 27 11.09 -13.21 -11.69
CA THR A 27 11.37 -11.96 -12.44
C THR A 27 10.12 -11.22 -12.90
N VAL A 28 8.94 -11.78 -12.65
CA VAL A 28 7.66 -11.17 -13.03
C VAL A 28 7.37 -9.99 -12.10
N PRO A 29 7.41 -8.73 -12.59
CA PRO A 29 7.08 -7.58 -11.77
C PRO A 29 5.63 -7.70 -11.29
N GLY A 30 5.40 -7.57 -9.99
CA GLY A 30 4.06 -7.66 -9.41
C GLY A 30 3.52 -9.08 -9.17
N ALA A 31 4.31 -10.15 -9.32
CA ALA A 31 3.90 -11.51 -8.93
C ALA A 31 3.57 -11.66 -7.42
N PHE A 32 4.04 -10.72 -6.60
CA PHE A 32 3.68 -10.56 -5.19
C PHE A 32 3.03 -9.21 -4.90
N ALA A 33 2.50 -8.52 -5.92
CA ALA A 33 1.75 -7.30 -5.69
C ALA A 33 0.51 -7.66 -4.86
N GLU A 34 0.43 -7.12 -3.65
CA GLU A 34 -0.78 -7.15 -2.84
C GLU A 34 -1.94 -6.59 -3.68
N ALA A 35 -3.08 -7.29 -3.68
CA ALA A 35 -4.25 -6.83 -4.40
C ALA A 35 -4.68 -5.49 -3.79
N LEU A 36 -4.50 -4.40 -4.54
CA LEU A 36 -4.95 -3.08 -4.12
C LEU A 36 -6.45 -3.12 -3.95
N THR A 37 -6.90 -2.98 -2.70
CA THR A 37 -8.32 -2.80 -2.40
C THR A 37 -8.65 -1.33 -2.61
N ILE A 38 -9.73 -1.08 -3.37
CA ILE A 38 -10.23 0.28 -3.57
C ILE A 38 -10.63 0.81 -2.19
N THR A 39 -10.13 2.00 -1.83
CA THR A 39 -10.56 2.70 -0.62
C THR A 39 -12.08 2.82 -0.64
N PRO A 40 -12.81 2.25 0.33
CA PRO A 40 -14.26 2.30 0.32
C PRO A 40 -14.76 3.75 0.29
N PRO A 41 -15.82 4.05 -0.47
CA PRO A 41 -16.42 5.37 -0.42
C PRO A 41 -17.00 5.62 0.98
N MET A 42 -16.82 6.84 1.48
CA MET A 42 -17.34 7.28 2.77
C MET A 42 -18.13 8.57 2.56
N THR A 43 -19.20 8.76 3.32
CA THR A 43 -19.92 10.05 3.36
C THR A 43 -19.16 11.03 4.25
N GLU A 44 -19.30 12.33 4.02
CA GLU A 44 -18.61 13.39 4.77
C GLU A 44 -18.85 13.31 6.30
N GLY A 45 -20.01 12.79 6.71
CA GLY A 45 -20.39 12.71 8.11
C GLY A 45 -20.79 14.06 8.70
N PRO A 46 -21.26 14.10 9.96
CA PRO A 46 -21.87 15.30 10.55
C PRO A 46 -20.88 16.40 10.96
N PHE A 47 -19.57 16.15 10.83
CA PHE A 47 -18.51 17.03 11.35
C PHE A 47 -17.61 17.62 10.26
N TYR A 48 -17.90 17.37 8.98
CA TYR A 48 -17.21 18.07 7.91
C TYR A 48 -17.66 19.54 7.90
N PRO A 49 -16.74 20.52 7.92
CA PRO A 49 -17.10 21.91 8.11
C PRO A 49 -17.67 22.55 6.83
N ASP A 50 -18.75 23.34 6.97
CA ASP A 50 -19.30 24.15 5.86
C ASP A 50 -18.30 25.21 5.35
N LYS A 51 -17.37 25.63 6.22
CA LYS A 51 -16.32 26.61 5.92
C LYS A 51 -15.00 26.09 6.46
N LEU A 52 -14.04 25.88 5.57
CA LEU A 52 -12.70 25.45 5.93
C LEU A 52 -11.99 26.54 6.78
N PRO A 53 -11.15 26.15 7.76
CA PRO A 53 -10.29 27.07 8.48
C PRO A 53 -9.34 27.82 7.53
N LEU A 54 -8.84 28.98 7.99
CA LEU A 54 -7.82 29.74 7.25
C LEU A 54 -6.46 29.03 7.24
N ASP A 55 -6.19 28.21 8.26
CA ASP A 55 -5.02 27.35 8.31
C ASP A 55 -5.29 26.08 7.49
N THR A 56 -4.51 25.90 6.42
CA THR A 56 -4.66 24.79 5.45
C THR A 56 -3.36 24.02 5.27
N ASP A 57 -2.51 23.98 6.31
CA ASP A 57 -1.35 23.10 6.32
C ASP A 57 -1.74 21.66 6.75
N ASN A 58 -0.74 20.82 6.99
CA ASN A 58 -0.92 19.42 7.40
C ASN A 58 -0.69 19.17 8.91
N ASP A 59 -0.64 20.23 9.74
CA ASP A 59 -0.46 20.14 11.19
C ASP A 59 -1.78 20.42 11.93
N LEU A 60 -2.55 19.35 12.14
CA LEU A 60 -3.82 19.43 12.87
C LEU A 60 -3.66 19.62 14.39
N VAL A 61 -2.45 19.71 14.95
CA VAL A 61 -2.21 19.93 16.38
C VAL A 61 -2.24 21.43 16.72
N ARG A 62 -1.86 22.28 15.77
CA ARG A 62 -1.73 23.74 15.96
C ARG A 62 -2.95 24.47 15.44
N ILE A 63 -4.04 24.45 16.20
CA ILE A 63 -5.29 25.11 15.80
C ILE A 63 -5.25 26.59 16.22
N ASN A 64 -4.60 27.43 15.40
CA ASN A 64 -4.40 28.89 15.57
C ASN A 64 -3.57 29.34 16.78
N ASP A 65 -3.10 30.60 16.74
CA ASP A 65 -2.19 31.23 17.72
C ASP A 65 -2.76 31.40 19.16
N THR A 66 -3.95 30.88 19.46
CA THR A 66 -4.69 31.25 20.70
C THR A 66 -5.23 30.09 21.53
N ILE A 67 -5.05 28.81 21.18
CA ILE A 67 -5.64 27.71 21.97
C ILE A 67 -4.65 26.57 22.25
N THR A 68 -4.72 26.08 23.49
CA THR A 68 -4.10 24.87 24.02
C THR A 68 -4.06 23.74 22.97
N PRO A 69 -2.91 23.07 22.76
CA PRO A 69 -2.81 21.95 21.83
C PRO A 69 -3.92 20.92 22.07
N GLY A 70 -4.43 20.30 21.01
CA GLY A 70 -5.41 19.22 21.11
C GLY A 70 -4.96 18.20 22.16
N ILE A 71 -5.82 17.91 23.14
CA ILE A 71 -5.48 17.02 24.25
C ILE A 71 -5.51 15.59 23.72
N GLY A 72 -4.34 14.96 23.55
CA GLY A 72 -4.26 13.60 23.04
C GLY A 72 -2.85 13.14 22.72
N ALA A 73 -2.75 11.91 22.19
CA ALA A 73 -1.49 11.37 21.69
C ALA A 73 -1.19 11.93 20.30
N ILE A 74 0.00 12.51 20.13
CA ILE A 74 0.47 13.02 18.84
C ILE A 74 0.62 11.85 17.87
N THR A 75 -0.10 11.91 16.75
CA THR A 75 -0.13 10.86 15.73
C THR A 75 0.40 11.39 14.40
N HIS A 76 1.36 10.69 13.81
CA HIS A 76 1.92 11.02 12.50
C HIS A 76 1.27 10.16 11.42
N LEU A 77 0.44 10.76 10.58
CA LEU A 77 -0.21 10.10 9.44
C LEU A 77 0.62 10.27 8.17
N HIS A 78 0.92 9.16 7.49
CA HIS A 78 1.64 9.15 6.22
C HIS A 78 1.14 8.02 5.32
N GLY A 79 1.32 8.16 4.01
CA GLY A 79 0.86 7.16 3.03
C GLY A 79 1.11 7.58 1.59
N LYS A 80 0.53 6.82 0.65
CA LYS A 80 0.62 7.08 -0.79
C LYS A 80 -0.77 7.00 -1.41
N VAL A 81 -1.09 7.97 -2.26
CA VAL A 81 -2.29 7.92 -3.10
C VAL A 81 -1.93 7.24 -4.41
N THR A 82 -2.65 6.17 -4.75
CA THR A 82 -2.46 5.43 -6.00
C THR A 82 -3.78 5.22 -6.74
N ASP A 83 -3.70 4.97 -8.03
CA ASP A 83 -4.82 4.39 -8.78
C ASP A 83 -5.00 2.90 -8.45
N VAL A 84 -6.02 2.27 -9.05
CA VAL A 84 -6.32 0.83 -8.88
C VAL A 84 -5.23 -0.11 -9.40
N LYS A 85 -4.25 0.42 -10.14
CA LYS A 85 -3.11 -0.32 -10.69
C LYS A 85 -1.83 -0.09 -9.87
N GLY A 86 -1.88 0.74 -8.84
CA GLY A 86 -0.75 1.07 -7.97
C GLY A 86 0.13 2.21 -8.45
N ASN A 87 -0.25 2.88 -9.54
CA ASN A 87 0.47 4.05 -10.03
C ASN A 87 0.25 5.21 -9.06
N PRO A 88 1.32 5.91 -8.61
CA PRO A 88 1.16 7.11 -7.81
C PRO A 88 0.32 8.16 -8.54
N ILE A 89 -0.57 8.84 -7.81
CA ILE A 89 -1.31 10.00 -8.32
C ILE A 89 -0.60 11.25 -7.81
N PRO A 90 0.17 11.97 -8.67
CA PRO A 90 0.84 13.20 -8.26
C PRO A 90 -0.18 14.32 -8.06
N ASN A 91 0.13 15.25 -7.14
CA ASN A 91 -0.69 16.43 -6.84
C ASN A 91 -2.15 16.11 -6.45
N ALA A 92 -2.39 14.91 -5.90
CA ALA A 92 -3.69 14.58 -5.34
C ALA A 92 -4.00 15.51 -4.16
N ARG A 93 -5.21 16.08 -4.15
CA ARG A 93 -5.71 16.85 -3.01
C ARG A 93 -6.20 15.88 -1.94
N VAL A 94 -5.61 15.97 -0.75
CA VAL A 94 -6.01 15.18 0.41
C VAL A 94 -6.49 16.15 1.48
N GLU A 95 -7.75 16.02 1.86
CA GLU A 95 -8.34 16.77 2.97
C GLU A 95 -8.45 15.86 4.18
N ILE A 96 -8.02 16.37 5.34
CA ILE A 96 -8.14 15.69 6.62
C ILE A 96 -8.73 16.66 7.63
N TRP A 97 -9.58 16.16 8.53
CA TRP A 97 -10.18 16.92 9.62
C TRP A 97 -10.31 16.02 10.85
N GLN A 98 -10.35 16.63 12.03
CA GLN A 98 -10.58 15.95 13.30
C GLN A 98 -11.41 16.84 14.23
N VAL A 99 -12.02 16.22 15.25
CA VAL A 99 -12.79 16.89 16.32
C VAL A 99 -12.06 16.78 17.65
#